data_AF-A0A444TXU3-F1
#
_entry.id   AF-A0A444TXU3-F1
#
_cell.length_a   1.000
_cell.length_b   1.000
_cell.length_c   1.000
_cell.angle_alpha   90.00
_cell.angle_beta   90.00
_cell.angle_gamma   90.00
#
_symmetry.space_group_name_H-M   'P 1'
#
loop_
_entity.id
_entity.type
_entity.pdbx_description
1 polymer ?
#
loop_
_entity_poly.entity_id
_entity_poly.type
_entity_poly.pdbx_seq_one_letter_code
_entity_poly.pdbx_strand_id
1 'polypeptide(L)'
;LNKKLETTRKIAEGLSLPKSTVWAIIDKHSRTGTTATSSRCGRPRKISAKSGRIIIRAAQITAKDLTQELREDGQEIHKRTIQRYLDKMYVRG
;
A
#
# COMPACT_ATOMS: atom_id res chain seq x y z
N LEU A 1 -9.71 15.85 28.15
CA LEU A 1 -8.38 16.47 27.88
C LEU A 1 -8.59 17.96 27.62
N ASN A 2 -8.34 18.79 28.62
CA ASN A 2 -8.46 20.24 28.53
C ASN A 2 -7.35 20.78 27.59
N LYS A 3 -7.66 20.94 26.29
CA LYS A 3 -6.73 21.56 25.34
C LYS A 3 -6.74 23.06 25.59
N LYS A 4 -5.74 23.55 26.30
CA LYS A 4 -5.44 24.99 26.37
C LYS A 4 -5.29 25.50 24.93
N LEU A 5 -6.18 26.39 24.51
CA LEU A 5 -6.13 27.05 23.20
C LEU A 5 -5.01 28.09 23.24
N GLU A 6 -3.76 27.64 23.12
CA GLU A 6 -2.65 28.55 22.91
C GLU A 6 -2.64 29.05 21.46
N THR A 7 -2.40 30.35 21.29
CA THR A 7 -2.28 30.93 19.96
C THR A 7 -1.07 30.35 19.23
N THR A 8 -1.16 30.17 17.92
CA THR A 8 -0.08 29.62 17.07
C THR A 8 1.25 30.36 17.29
N ARG A 9 1.19 31.65 17.62
CA ARG A 9 2.35 32.49 17.95
C ARG A 9 3.07 32.04 19.22
N LYS A 10 2.32 31.78 20.31
CA LYS A 10 2.90 31.32 21.58
C LYS A 10 3.57 29.95 21.44
N ILE A 11 2.95 29.06 20.66
CA ILE A 11 3.53 27.75 20.36
C ILE A 11 4.82 27.88 19.55
N ALA A 12 4.83 28.76 18.55
CA ALA A 12 6.01 29.05 17.73
C ALA A 12 7.18 29.60 18.56
N GLU A 13 6.91 30.58 19.43
CA GLU A 13 7.88 31.16 20.35
C GLU A 13 8.40 30.10 21.35
N GLY A 14 7.51 29.30 21.95
CA GLY A 14 7.88 28.26 22.91
C GLY A 14 8.68 27.09 22.31
N LEU A 15 8.47 26.78 21.03
CA LEU A 15 9.19 25.72 20.32
C LEU A 15 10.37 26.23 19.48
N SER A 16 10.61 27.55 19.45
CA SER A 16 11.60 28.18 18.56
C SER A 16 11.44 27.76 17.10
N LEU A 17 10.20 27.61 16.65
CA LEU A 17 9.87 27.23 15.27
C LEU A 17 9.23 28.41 14.52
N PRO A 18 9.39 28.49 13.19
CA PRO A 18 8.64 29.45 12.40
C PRO A 18 7.12 29.25 12.58
N LYS A 19 6.38 30.36 12.67
CA LYS A 19 4.91 30.35 12.76
C LYS A 19 4.27 29.54 11.62
N SER A 20 4.84 29.60 10.41
CA SER A 20 4.39 28.83 9.24
C SER A 20 4.50 27.32 9.45
N THR A 21 5.59 26.85 10.06
CA THR A 21 5.80 25.44 10.40
C THR A 21 4.76 24.96 11.40
N VAL A 22 4.54 25.72 12.48
CA VAL A 22 3.54 25.39 13.49
C VAL A 22 2.15 25.35 12.87
N TRP A 23 1.81 26.34 12.03
CA TRP A 23 0.53 26.37 11.33
C TRP A 23 0.35 25.16 10.40
N ALA A 24 1.37 24.80 9.61
CA ALA A 24 1.32 23.65 8.72
C ALA A 24 1.11 22.32 9.46
N ILE A 25 1.71 22.16 10.65
CA ILE A 25 1.51 20.98 11.50
C ILE A 25 0.09 20.94 12.06
N ILE A 26 -0.43 22.07 12.55
CA ILE A 26 -1.80 22.18 13.08
C ILE A 26 -2.82 21.87 11.96
N ASP A 27 -2.65 22.48 10.80
CA ASP A 27 -3.52 22.27 9.64
C ASP A 27 -3.49 20.81 9.17
N LYS A 28 -2.30 20.19 9.08
CA LYS A 28 -2.15 18.76 8.81
C LYS A 28 -2.91 17.92 9.83
N HIS A 29 -2.70 18.14 11.12
CA HIS A 29 -3.38 17.39 12.17
C HIS A 29 -4.90 17.60 12.14
N SER A 30 -5.38 18.79 11.79
CA SER A 30 -6.81 19.04 11.62
C SER A 30 -7.41 18.25 10.45
N ARG A 31 -6.67 18.08 9.35
CA ARG A 31 -7.11 17.36 8.15
C ARG A 31 -6.97 15.84 8.27
N THR A 32 -5.89 15.35 8.89
CA THR A 32 -5.53 13.92 8.88
C THR A 32 -5.57 13.26 10.25
N GLY A 33 -5.78 14.02 11.33
CA GLY A 33 -5.76 13.51 12.70
C GLY A 33 -4.37 13.07 13.21
N THR A 34 -3.30 13.36 12.47
CA THR A 34 -1.94 12.91 12.81
C THR A 34 -0.88 13.94 12.43
N THR A 35 0.17 14.03 13.25
CA THR A 35 1.39 14.80 12.94
C THR A 35 2.48 13.94 12.29
N ALA A 36 2.35 12.61 12.30
CA ALA A 36 3.36 11.67 11.79
C ALA A 36 3.68 11.92 10.32
N THR A 37 4.96 11.90 9.94
CA THR A 37 5.39 12.11 8.56
C THR A 37 4.78 11.04 7.65
N SER A 38 4.03 11.47 6.63
CA SER A 38 3.52 10.53 5.62
C SER A 38 4.67 10.00 4.80
N SER A 39 4.58 8.75 4.37
CA SER A 39 5.44 8.25 3.31
C SER A 39 5.33 9.18 2.09
N ARG A 40 6.45 9.37 1.40
CA ARG A 40 6.47 10.16 0.18
C ARG A 40 5.56 9.49 -0.85
N CYS A 41 4.68 10.26 -1.48
CA CYS A 41 3.95 9.76 -2.64
C CYS A 41 4.97 9.55 -3.77
N GLY A 42 5.14 8.31 -4.20
CA GLY A 42 5.93 7.98 -5.39
C GLY A 42 5.16 8.27 -6.67
N ARG A 43 5.75 7.93 -7.83
CA ARG A 43 5.05 8.02 -9.11
C ARG A 43 3.81 7.10 -9.08
N PRO A 44 2.61 7.61 -9.44
CA PRO A 44 1.44 6.75 -9.57
C PRO A 44 1.73 5.57 -10.50
N ARG A 45 1.31 4.37 -10.09
CA ARG A 45 1.49 3.16 -10.92
C ARG A 45 0.59 3.26 -12.15
N LYS A 46 1.11 2.91 -13.33
CA LYS A 46 0.32 2.87 -14.59
C LYS A 46 -0.84 1.86 -14.50
N ILE A 47 -0.64 0.76 -13.78
CA ILE A 47 -1.62 -0.31 -13.61
C ILE A 47 -2.37 -0.08 -12.31
N SER A 48 -3.69 0.10 -12.41
CA SER A 48 -4.57 0.17 -11.25
C SER A 48 -4.73 -1.19 -10.58
N ALA A 49 -5.12 -1.25 -9.31
CA ALA A 49 -5.42 -2.53 -8.63
C ALA A 49 -6.54 -3.32 -9.34
N LYS A 50 -7.51 -2.64 -9.98
CA LYS A 50 -8.55 -3.29 -10.78
C LYS A 50 -7.95 -3.91 -12.04
N SER A 51 -7.16 -3.15 -12.78
CA SER A 51 -6.49 -3.63 -14.00
C SER A 51 -5.51 -4.76 -13.69
N GLY A 52 -4.77 -4.68 -12.58
CA GLY A 52 -3.87 -5.74 -12.11
C GLY A 52 -4.62 -7.04 -11.85
N ARG A 53 -5.79 -6.98 -11.19
CA ARG A 53 -6.65 -8.17 -10.99
C ARG A 53 -7.17 -8.75 -12.31
N ILE A 54 -7.52 -7.92 -13.28
CA ILE A 54 -7.96 -8.38 -14.61
C ILE A 54 -6.79 -9.04 -15.35
N ILE A 55 -5.59 -8.43 -15.32
CA ILE A 55 -4.38 -9.01 -15.93
C ILE A 55 -4.04 -10.34 -15.27
N ILE A 56 -4.07 -10.45 -13.93
CA ILE A 56 -3.82 -11.71 -13.23
C ILE A 56 -4.86 -12.77 -13.60
N ARG A 57 -6.14 -12.40 -13.74
CA ARG A 57 -7.20 -13.32 -14.19
C ARG A 57 -7.06 -13.72 -15.65
N ALA A 58 -6.68 -12.79 -16.52
CA ALA A 58 -6.48 -13.04 -17.95
C ALA A 58 -5.19 -13.84 -18.22
N ALA A 59 -4.16 -13.62 -17.41
CA ALA A 59 -2.92 -14.38 -17.39
C ALA A 59 -3.05 -15.70 -16.60
N GLN A 60 -4.26 -16.11 -16.20
CA GLN A 60 -4.49 -17.47 -15.74
C GLN A 60 -4.28 -18.43 -16.92
N ILE A 61 -3.03 -18.81 -17.14
CA ILE A 61 -2.71 -20.19 -17.48
C ILE A 61 -3.48 -21.01 -16.44
N THR A 62 -4.51 -21.74 -16.89
CA THR A 62 -5.38 -22.47 -15.96
C THR A 62 -4.50 -23.41 -15.16
N ALA A 63 -4.81 -23.69 -13.89
CA ALA A 63 -4.03 -24.68 -13.14
C ALA A 63 -3.89 -26.04 -13.88
N LYS A 64 -4.83 -26.31 -14.82
CA LYS A 64 -4.77 -27.40 -15.80
C LYS A 64 -3.66 -27.23 -16.84
N ASP A 65 -3.56 -26.06 -17.44
CA ASP A 65 -2.55 -25.72 -18.46
C ASP A 65 -1.14 -25.75 -17.83
N LEU A 66 -0.99 -25.22 -16.61
CA LEU A 66 0.26 -25.37 -15.83
C LEU A 66 0.57 -26.83 -15.48
N THR A 67 -0.45 -27.64 -15.17
CA THR A 67 -0.23 -29.07 -14.91
C THR A 67 0.26 -29.78 -16.18
N GLN A 68 -0.23 -29.35 -17.35
CA GLN A 68 0.19 -29.93 -18.62
C GLN A 68 1.62 -29.52 -18.99
N GLU A 69 1.96 -28.23 -18.90
CA GLU A 69 3.34 -27.76 -19.13
C GLU A 69 4.34 -28.44 -18.18
N LEU A 70 4.00 -28.55 -16.88
CA LEU A 70 4.87 -29.23 -15.91
C LEU A 70 5.03 -30.72 -16.21
N ARG A 71 3.98 -31.37 -16.74
CA ARG A 71 4.08 -32.76 -17.19
C ARG A 71 4.95 -32.91 -18.44
N GLU A 72 4.88 -31.96 -19.36
CA GLU A 72 5.75 -31.91 -20.55
C GLU A 72 7.23 -31.75 -20.14
N ASP A 73 7.50 -30.99 -19.07
CA ASP A 73 8.81 -30.88 -18.42
C ASP A 73 9.21 -32.09 -17.53
N GLY A 74 8.39 -33.15 -17.52
CA GLY A 74 8.64 -34.38 -16.75
C GLY A 74 8.33 -34.30 -15.26
N GLN A 75 7.68 -33.23 -14.79
CA GLN A 75 7.26 -33.02 -13.41
C GLN A 75 5.76 -33.27 -13.24
N GLU A 76 5.38 -34.41 -12.65
CA GLU A 76 3.99 -34.66 -12.33
C GLU A 76 3.59 -34.02 -10.99
N ILE A 77 3.04 -32.81 -11.06
CA ILE A 77 2.58 -32.05 -9.88
C ILE A 77 1.05 -32.01 -9.85
N HIS A 78 0.46 -32.34 -8.70
CA HIS A 78 -0.99 -32.30 -8.53
C HIS A 78 -1.54 -30.86 -8.60
N LYS A 79 -2.65 -30.66 -9.32
CA LYS A 79 -3.33 -29.35 -9.50
C LYS A 79 -3.48 -28.54 -8.21
N ARG A 80 -3.79 -29.19 -7.09
CA ARG A 80 -3.99 -28.53 -5.78
C ARG A 80 -2.70 -27.94 -5.21
N THR A 81 -1.54 -28.53 -5.53
CA THR A 81 -0.22 -28.01 -5.14
C THR A 81 0.11 -26.74 -5.92
N ILE A 82 -0.19 -26.72 -7.22
CA ILE A 82 -0.04 -25.54 -8.09
C ILE A 82 -0.94 -24.40 -7.60
N GLN A 83 -2.21 -24.69 -7.29
CA GLN A 83 -3.13 -23.69 -6.74
C GLN A 83 -2.64 -23.09 -5.42
N ARG A 84 -2.20 -23.93 -4.47
CA ARG A 84 -1.63 -23.46 -3.21
C ARG A 84 -0.40 -22.57 -3.41
N TYR A 85 0.45 -22.90 -4.38
CA TYR A 85 1.62 -22.09 -4.71
C TYR A 85 1.24 -20.73 -5.28
N LEU A 86 0.30 -20.71 -6.25
CA LEU A 86 -0.23 -19.47 -6.83
C LEU A 86 -0.89 -18.58 -5.77
N ASP A 87 -1.72 -19.15 -4.89
CA ASP A 87 -2.38 -18.39 -3.83
C ASP A 87 -1.36 -17.71 -2.90
N LYS A 88 -0.28 -18.41 -2.53
CA LYS A 88 0.79 -17.85 -1.70
C LYS A 88 1.52 -16.68 -2.37
N MET A 89 1.72 -16.75 -3.68
CA MET A 89 2.47 -15.75 -4.46
C MET A 89 1.62 -14.53 -4.84
N TYR A 90 0.33 -14.72 -5.15
CA TYR A 90 -0.55 -13.66 -5.67
C TYR A 90 -1.53 -13.05 -4.66
N VAL A 91 -1.87 -13.74 -3.57
CA VAL A 91 -2.80 -13.21 -2.54
C VAL A 91 -2.09 -12.44 -1.43
N ARG A 92 -0.75 -12.53 -1.34
CA ARG A 92 0.09 -11.80 -0.37
C ARG A 92 0.89 -10.62 -0.97
N GLY A 93 0.58 -10.19 -2.19
CA GLY A 93 1.20 -9.05 -2.87
C GLY A 93 0.42 -7.75 -2.75
#